data_AF-A0A9W9MAW5-F1
#
_entry.id   AF-A0A9W9MAW5-F1
#
_cell.length_a   1.000
_cell.length_b   1.000
_cell.length_c   1.000
_cell.angle_alpha   90.00
_cell.angle_beta   90.00
_cell.angle_gamma   90.00
#
_symmetry.space_group_name_H-M   'P 1'
#
loop_
_entity.id
_entity.type
_entity.pdbx_description
1 polymer ?
#
loop_
_entity_poly.entity_id
_entity_poly.type
_entity_poly.pdbx_seq_one_letter_code
_entity_poly.pdbx_strand_id
1 'polypeptide(L)'
;MESTPSAPERAFHLFPRLPTELRLAVWRECLPHCVAELDTPMHNEVYGRKKPSPYDHMQTACMNEHRPLISLVCRDSRAIVLEAGSYVGERDDFPPECEWSSGNMLDEWLDPARDLPHLNHCLGYEAHYGTDGNPLLDLAWQAARARRGGSLRFEFLRSCYSEDLEVIKRL
;
A
#
# COMPACT_ATOMS: atom_id res chain seq x y z
N MET A 1 -1.43 4.80 -55.08
CA MET A 1 -1.52 5.12 -53.65
C MET A 1 -1.81 3.82 -52.94
N GLU A 2 -0.76 3.15 -52.46
CA GLU A 2 -0.87 1.88 -51.74
C GLU A 2 -1.49 2.13 -50.36
N SER A 3 -2.57 1.42 -50.09
CA SER A 3 -3.18 1.30 -48.77
C SER A 3 -2.25 0.48 -47.87
N THR A 4 -1.68 1.13 -46.87
CA THR A 4 -0.92 0.48 -45.79
C THR A 4 -1.84 -0.50 -45.06
N PRO A 5 -1.48 -1.79 -44.92
CA PRO A 5 -2.30 -2.74 -44.18
C PRO A 5 -2.31 -2.35 -42.70
N SER A 6 -3.52 -2.08 -42.18
CA SER A 6 -3.82 -1.95 -40.76
C SER A 6 -3.20 -3.13 -40.01
N ALA A 7 -2.26 -2.87 -39.10
CA ALA A 7 -1.68 -3.90 -38.24
C ALA A 7 -2.82 -4.68 -37.54
N PRO A 8 -2.79 -6.02 -37.52
CA PRO A 8 -3.81 -6.79 -36.84
C PRO A 8 -3.82 -6.43 -35.35
N GLU A 9 -5.04 -6.31 -34.83
CA GLU A 9 -5.40 -5.89 -33.47
C GLU A 9 -4.47 -6.52 -32.42
N ARG A 10 -3.86 -5.69 -31.57
CA ARG A 10 -3.16 -6.12 -30.35
C ARG A 10 -4.16 -6.57 -29.27
N ALA A 11 -5.19 -7.33 -29.64
CA ALA A 11 -6.16 -7.86 -28.71
C ALA A 11 -5.73 -9.28 -28.33
N PHE A 12 -5.59 -9.53 -27.03
CA PHE A 12 -5.22 -10.83 -26.49
C PHE A 12 -6.44 -11.77 -26.48
N HIS A 13 -6.89 -12.18 -27.67
CA HIS A 13 -8.15 -12.91 -27.87
C HIS A 13 -8.19 -14.31 -27.26
N LEU A 14 -7.05 -14.86 -26.83
CA LEU A 14 -6.97 -16.20 -26.25
C LEU A 14 -7.42 -16.22 -24.78
N PHE A 15 -7.21 -15.14 -24.04
CA PHE A 15 -7.54 -15.11 -22.61
C PHE A 15 -9.03 -15.33 -22.32
N PRO A 16 -9.98 -14.70 -23.03
CA PRO A 16 -11.40 -14.97 -22.82
C PRO A 16 -11.83 -16.40 -23.17
N ARG A 17 -11.02 -17.16 -23.91
CA ARG A 17 -11.32 -18.54 -24.31
C ARG A 17 -10.84 -19.58 -23.30
N LEU A 18 -10.08 -19.18 -22.28
CA LEU A 18 -9.66 -20.07 -21.20
C LEU A 18 -10.88 -20.45 -20.33
N PRO A 19 -10.92 -21.68 -19.78
CA PRO A 19 -11.82 -22.04 -18.70
C PRO A 19 -11.81 -21.00 -17.57
N THR A 20 -12.95 -20.79 -16.94
CA THR A 20 -13.13 -19.75 -15.91
C THR A 20 -12.12 -19.89 -14.77
N GLU A 21 -11.84 -21.11 -14.35
CA GLU A 21 -10.89 -21.42 -13.28
C GLU A 21 -9.49 -20.90 -13.61
N LEU A 22 -9.04 -21.06 -14.86
CA LEU A 22 -7.74 -20.58 -15.30
C LEU A 22 -7.71 -19.06 -15.43
N ARG A 23 -8.80 -18.43 -15.90
CA ARG A 23 -8.88 -16.95 -15.97
C ARG A 23 -8.80 -16.32 -14.58
N LEU A 24 -9.53 -16.88 -13.61
CA LEU A 24 -9.50 -16.43 -12.23
C LEU A 24 -8.13 -16.67 -11.58
N ALA A 25 -7.50 -17.83 -11.83
CA ALA A 25 -6.15 -18.12 -11.36
C ALA A 25 -5.14 -17.09 -11.90
N VAL A 26 -5.15 -16.81 -13.20
CA VAL A 26 -4.28 -15.79 -13.79
C VAL A 26 -4.50 -14.43 -13.14
N TRP A 27 -5.75 -14.01 -12.91
CA TRP A 27 -6.00 -12.74 -12.22
C TRP A 27 -5.44 -12.69 -10.80
N ARG A 28 -5.55 -13.78 -10.03
CA ARG A 28 -4.97 -13.86 -8.68
C ARG A 28 -3.45 -13.77 -8.67
N GLU A 29 -2.80 -14.33 -9.68
CA GLU A 29 -1.34 -14.26 -9.86
C GLU A 29 -0.87 -12.90 -10.38
N CYS A 30 -1.73 -12.15 -11.07
CA CYS A 30 -1.42 -10.81 -11.55
C CYS A 30 -1.68 -9.71 -10.50
N LEU A 31 -2.21 -10.03 -9.33
CA LEU A 31 -2.33 -9.06 -8.24
C LEU A 31 -0.93 -8.61 -7.79
N PRO A 32 -0.70 -7.30 -7.63
CA PRO A 32 0.60 -6.79 -7.24
C PRO A 32 0.94 -7.16 -5.79
N HIS A 33 2.23 -7.13 -5.47
CA HIS A 33 2.72 -7.09 -4.10
C HIS A 33 3.18 -5.67 -3.83
N CYS A 34 2.41 -4.91 -3.06
CA CYS A 34 2.72 -3.53 -2.76
C CYS A 34 3.33 -3.39 -1.37
N VAL A 35 4.08 -2.29 -1.21
CA VAL A 35 4.25 -1.69 0.10
C VAL A 35 3.03 -0.81 0.30
N ALA A 36 2.28 -1.03 1.37
CA ALA A 36 1.13 -0.19 1.72
C ALA A 36 1.65 0.87 2.69
N GLU A 37 2.09 2.01 2.14
CA GLU A 37 2.55 3.12 2.96
C GLU A 37 1.39 3.72 3.77
N LEU A 38 1.56 3.81 5.09
CA LEU A 38 0.58 4.41 6.01
C LEU A 38 0.56 5.93 5.90
N ASP A 39 1.70 6.49 5.49
CA ASP A 39 1.90 7.92 5.38
C ASP A 39 2.94 8.27 4.33
N THR A 40 2.78 9.46 3.74
CA THR A 40 3.69 9.93 2.71
C THR A 40 5.06 10.27 3.31
N PRO A 41 6.16 9.74 2.73
CA PRO A 41 7.49 10.08 3.19
C PRO A 41 7.83 11.54 2.90
N MET A 42 8.17 12.32 3.93
CA MET A 42 8.65 13.68 3.77
C MET A 42 10.06 13.67 3.20
N HIS A 43 10.18 14.11 1.95
CA HIS A 43 11.42 14.10 1.18
C HIS A 43 12.67 14.58 1.98
N ASN A 44 12.55 15.72 2.68
CA ASN A 44 13.66 16.31 3.43
C ASN A 44 14.12 15.46 4.64
N GLU A 45 13.20 14.72 5.25
CA GLU A 45 13.48 13.84 6.39
C GLU A 45 14.01 12.48 5.92
N VAL A 46 13.68 12.05 4.70
CA VAL A 46 14.17 10.78 4.13
C VAL A 46 15.59 10.92 3.59
N TYR A 47 15.87 11.97 2.81
CA TYR A 47 17.12 12.11 2.04
C TYR A 47 18.03 13.22 2.55
N GLY A 48 17.60 13.95 3.59
CA GLY A 48 18.22 15.21 3.97
C GLY A 48 18.01 16.28 2.90
N ARG A 49 18.51 17.50 3.15
CA ARG A 49 18.42 18.63 2.20
C ARG A 49 19.34 18.52 0.98
N LYS A 50 19.87 17.33 0.67
CA LYS A 50 20.84 17.13 -0.41
C LYS A 50 20.12 17.03 -1.76
N LYS A 51 20.55 17.81 -2.74
CA LYS A 51 20.03 17.81 -4.12
C LYS A 51 21.04 17.14 -5.08
N PRO A 52 20.58 16.49 -6.16
CA PRO A 52 19.18 16.23 -6.50
C PRO A 52 18.60 15.17 -5.57
N SER A 53 17.34 15.30 -5.20
CA SER A 53 16.72 14.18 -4.53
C SER A 53 16.50 13.04 -5.52
N PRO A 54 16.61 11.78 -5.09
CA PRO A 54 15.96 10.72 -5.82
C PRO A 54 14.45 11.09 -5.94
N TYR A 55 13.94 11.05 -7.17
CA TYR A 55 12.51 11.05 -7.51
C TYR A 55 11.75 9.95 -6.71
N ASP A 56 10.43 9.89 -6.75
CA ASP A 56 9.46 10.71 -6.01
C ASP A 56 8.69 9.66 -5.19
N HIS A 57 9.19 9.28 -4.00
CA HIS A 57 8.57 8.21 -3.20
C HIS A 57 7.10 8.48 -2.89
N MET A 58 6.70 9.75 -2.93
CA MET A 58 5.32 10.19 -2.87
C MET A 58 4.50 9.64 -4.05
N GLN A 59 5.02 9.59 -5.28
CA GLN A 59 4.30 9.02 -6.43
C GLN A 59 4.01 7.54 -6.24
N THR A 60 5.00 6.75 -5.78
CA THR A 60 4.78 5.33 -5.53
C THR A 60 3.79 5.13 -4.39
N ALA A 61 3.92 5.87 -3.29
CA ALA A 61 2.98 5.80 -2.17
C ALA A 61 1.54 6.16 -2.61
N CYS A 62 1.36 7.25 -3.37
CA CYS A 62 0.05 7.63 -3.92
C CYS A 62 -0.48 6.64 -4.97
N MET A 63 0.38 5.87 -5.64
CA MET A 63 -0.09 4.82 -6.54
C MET A 63 -0.54 3.57 -5.77
N ASN A 64 0.15 3.24 -4.67
CA ASN A 64 -0.12 2.07 -3.85
C ASN A 64 -1.30 2.25 -2.89
N GLU A 65 -1.63 3.48 -2.49
CA GLU A 65 -2.81 3.75 -1.64
C GLU A 65 -4.12 3.33 -2.33
N HIS A 66 -4.14 3.32 -3.66
CA HIS A 66 -5.34 3.02 -4.44
C HIS A 66 -5.49 1.53 -4.75
N ARG A 67 -6.73 1.12 -4.96
CA ARG A 67 -7.04 -0.19 -5.56
C ARG A 67 -6.18 -0.44 -6.81
N PRO A 68 -5.61 -1.66 -6.95
CA PRO A 68 -4.82 -2.03 -8.12
C PRO A 68 -5.52 -1.71 -9.45
N LEU A 69 -4.79 -1.09 -10.38
CA LEU A 69 -5.31 -0.70 -11.70
C LEU A 69 -5.86 -1.89 -12.51
N ILE A 70 -5.40 -3.10 -12.21
CA ILE A 70 -5.90 -4.33 -12.85
C ILE A 70 -7.42 -4.52 -12.64
N SER A 71 -7.97 -3.96 -11.55
CA SER A 71 -9.42 -3.94 -11.28
C SER A 71 -10.26 -3.25 -12.38
N LEU A 72 -9.63 -2.44 -13.24
CA LEU A 72 -10.30 -1.71 -14.31
C LEU A 72 -10.38 -2.52 -15.61
N VAL A 73 -9.64 -3.64 -15.74
CA VAL A 73 -9.53 -4.40 -16.99
C VAL A 73 -10.85 -5.08 -17.38
N CYS A 74 -11.45 -5.84 -16.47
CA CYS A 74 -12.71 -6.55 -16.71
C CYS A 74 -13.43 -6.89 -15.41
N ARG A 75 -14.64 -7.50 -15.50
CA ARG A 75 -15.43 -7.88 -14.32
C ARG A 75 -14.74 -8.92 -13.45
N ASP A 76 -14.14 -9.94 -14.05
CA ASP A 76 -13.45 -11.01 -13.32
C ASP A 76 -12.25 -10.46 -12.56
N SER A 77 -11.43 -9.62 -13.19
CA SER A 77 -10.29 -9.01 -12.51
C SER A 77 -10.73 -8.10 -11.37
N ARG A 78 -11.82 -7.33 -11.55
CA ARG A 78 -12.38 -6.49 -10.49
C ARG A 78 -12.85 -7.32 -9.31
N ALA A 79 -13.57 -8.40 -9.56
CA ALA A 79 -14.05 -9.29 -8.51
C ALA A 79 -12.89 -9.87 -7.70
N ILE A 80 -11.81 -10.30 -8.37
CA ILE A 80 -10.60 -10.80 -7.70
C ILE A 80 -9.91 -9.73 -6.85
N VAL A 81 -9.80 -8.49 -7.33
CA VAL A 81 -9.23 -7.40 -6.52
C VAL A 81 -10.08 -7.15 -5.27
N LEU A 82 -11.40 -7.03 -5.42
CA LEU A 82 -12.32 -6.77 -4.30
C LEU A 82 -12.44 -7.95 -3.32
N GLU A 83 -12.16 -9.18 -3.76
CA GLU A 83 -12.07 -10.36 -2.89
C GLU A 83 -10.78 -10.34 -2.05
N ALA A 84 -9.69 -9.80 -2.61
CA ALA A 84 -8.36 -9.89 -2.03
C ALA A 84 -8.05 -8.80 -0.98
N GLY A 85 -8.63 -7.60 -1.13
CA GLY A 85 -8.33 -6.48 -0.26
C GLY A 85 -9.54 -5.57 -0.01
N SER A 86 -9.34 -4.59 0.86
CA SER A 86 -10.32 -3.54 1.17
C SER A 86 -9.60 -2.29 1.66
N TYR A 87 -10.31 -1.16 1.68
CA TYR A 87 -9.83 0.02 2.40
C TYR A 87 -9.84 -0.23 3.91
N VAL A 88 -8.91 0.38 4.64
CA VAL A 88 -8.82 0.24 6.11
C VAL A 88 -10.01 0.92 6.80
N GLY A 89 -10.42 2.11 6.33
CA GLY A 89 -11.55 2.85 6.89
C GLY A 89 -12.93 2.20 6.71
N GLU A 90 -13.04 1.17 5.87
CA GLU A 90 -14.27 0.38 5.70
C GLU A 90 -14.41 -0.74 6.76
N ARG A 91 -13.51 -0.82 7.75
CA ARG A 91 -13.42 -1.94 8.70
C ARG A 91 -14.02 -1.58 10.05
N ASP A 92 -15.13 -2.23 10.40
CA ASP A 92 -15.86 -2.03 11.66
C ASP A 92 -15.10 -2.50 12.93
N ASP A 93 -13.97 -3.21 12.79
CA ASP A 93 -13.22 -3.83 13.89
C ASP A 93 -11.96 -3.05 14.32
N PHE A 94 -11.81 -1.81 13.87
CA PHE A 94 -10.64 -0.97 14.18
C PHE A 94 -10.70 -0.44 15.63
N PRO A 95 -9.75 -0.81 16.52
CA PRO A 95 -9.74 -0.38 17.92
C PRO A 95 -9.42 1.12 18.05
N PRO A 96 -10.19 1.89 18.85
CA PRO A 96 -9.92 3.33 19.03
C PRO A 96 -8.51 3.63 19.58
N GLU A 97 -7.93 2.73 20.37
CA GLU A 97 -6.56 2.89 20.90
C GLU A 97 -5.47 2.76 19.83
N CYS A 98 -5.79 2.15 18.68
CA CYS A 98 -4.91 2.05 17.52
C CYS A 98 -5.13 3.21 16.55
N GLU A 99 -6.08 4.10 16.80
CA GLU A 99 -6.33 5.24 15.94
C GLU A 99 -5.13 6.20 15.94
N TRP A 100 -4.70 6.53 14.74
CA TRP A 100 -3.66 7.50 14.47
C TRP A 100 -4.15 8.42 13.37
N SER A 101 -3.87 9.72 13.51
CA SER A 101 -4.17 10.73 12.52
C SER A 101 -2.97 11.66 12.32
N SER A 102 -2.61 11.91 11.05
CA SER A 102 -1.64 12.93 10.68
C SER A 102 -1.99 13.53 9.32
N GLY A 103 -1.63 14.80 9.09
CA GLY A 103 -1.90 15.50 7.83
C GLY A 103 -1.20 14.90 6.59
N ASN A 104 -0.34 13.89 6.76
CA ASN A 104 0.33 13.18 5.67
C ASN A 104 -0.06 11.70 5.55
N MET A 105 -1.06 11.23 6.32
CA MET A 105 -1.60 9.87 6.21
C MET A 105 -2.24 9.62 4.85
N LEU A 106 -2.25 8.35 4.44
CA LEU A 106 -2.85 7.89 3.18
C LEU A 106 -4.13 7.08 3.45
N ASP A 107 -5.04 7.05 2.48
CA ASP A 107 -6.20 6.16 2.56
C ASP A 107 -5.84 4.82 1.91
N GLU A 108 -5.50 3.84 2.74
CA GLU A 108 -4.82 2.64 2.25
C GLU A 108 -5.80 1.56 1.80
N TRP A 109 -5.67 1.18 0.53
CA TRP A 109 -6.05 -0.15 0.10
C TRP A 109 -5.03 -1.18 0.58
N LEU A 110 -5.51 -2.24 1.25
CA LEU A 110 -4.65 -3.32 1.75
C LEU A 110 -5.16 -4.70 1.31
N ASP A 111 -4.34 -5.46 0.59
CA ASP A 111 -4.45 -6.92 0.43
C ASP A 111 -3.65 -7.62 1.55
N PRO A 112 -4.30 -8.15 2.61
CA PRO A 112 -3.60 -8.73 3.75
C PRO A 112 -2.78 -9.97 3.40
N ALA A 113 -3.03 -10.61 2.25
CA ALA A 113 -2.28 -11.78 1.84
C ALA A 113 -0.97 -11.42 1.11
N ARG A 114 -0.84 -10.21 0.56
CA ARG A 114 0.26 -9.84 -0.36
C ARG A 114 1.03 -8.60 0.06
N ASP A 115 0.35 -7.62 0.63
CA ASP A 115 0.92 -6.31 0.88
C ASP A 115 1.68 -6.26 2.21
N LEU A 116 2.55 -5.27 2.32
CA LEU A 116 3.36 -5.00 3.51
C LEU A 116 3.05 -3.58 4.00
N PRO A 117 2.30 -3.42 5.10
CA PRO A 117 2.14 -2.14 5.78
C PRO A 117 3.51 -1.52 6.13
N HIS A 118 3.66 -0.23 5.83
CA HIS A 118 4.90 0.50 6.06
C HIS A 118 4.67 1.87 6.66
N LEU A 119 5.28 2.11 7.82
CA LEU A 119 5.24 3.40 8.51
C LEU A 119 6.48 4.24 8.19
N ASN A 120 6.27 5.37 7.53
CA ASN A 120 7.31 6.37 7.24
C ASN A 120 7.48 7.41 8.35
N HIS A 121 6.51 7.49 9.28
CA HIS A 121 6.46 8.48 10.35
C HIS A 121 7.80 8.64 11.08
N CYS A 122 8.17 9.88 11.40
CA CYS A 122 9.31 10.20 12.27
C CYS A 122 8.96 11.39 13.18
N LEU A 123 9.71 11.60 14.27
CA LEU A 123 9.45 12.69 15.22
C LEU A 123 9.40 14.09 14.58
N GLY A 124 10.09 14.29 13.44
CA GLY A 124 10.03 15.56 12.71
C GLY A 124 8.65 15.87 12.12
N TYR A 125 7.80 14.87 11.94
CA TYR A 125 6.50 15.02 11.26
C TYR A 125 5.47 15.71 12.14
N GLU A 126 5.53 15.55 13.47
CA GLU A 126 4.58 16.16 14.39
C GLU A 126 4.51 17.68 14.20
N ALA A 127 5.65 18.34 14.01
CA ALA A 127 5.74 19.77 13.76
C ALA A 127 5.18 20.21 12.39
N HIS A 128 5.16 19.31 11.40
CA HIS A 128 4.79 19.62 10.02
C HIS A 128 3.34 19.26 9.66
N TYR A 129 2.83 18.16 10.22
CA TYR A 129 1.56 17.56 9.83
C TYR A 129 0.56 17.47 10.97
N GLY A 130 0.99 17.75 12.21
CA GLY A 130 0.22 17.39 13.40
C GLY A 130 0.15 15.88 13.55
N THR A 131 0.11 15.39 14.77
CA THR A 131 -0.05 13.97 15.05
C THR A 131 -0.99 13.83 16.22
N ASP A 132 -2.00 12.98 16.05
CA ASP A 132 -2.90 12.54 17.11
C ASP A 132 -2.91 11.01 17.15
N GLY A 133 -2.97 10.43 18.34
CA GLY A 133 -2.88 8.98 18.52
C GLY A 133 -1.47 8.40 18.39
N ASN A 134 -1.36 7.08 18.17
CA ASN A 134 -0.09 6.35 18.17
C ASN A 134 0.15 5.61 16.84
N PRO A 135 1.07 6.09 15.97
CA PRO A 135 1.35 5.46 14.67
C PRO A 135 1.89 4.04 14.78
N LEU A 136 2.57 3.71 15.89
CA LEU A 136 3.11 2.36 16.10
C LEU A 136 2.00 1.34 16.42
N LEU A 137 0.96 1.76 17.14
CA LEU A 137 -0.18 0.89 17.46
C LEU A 137 -1.06 0.65 16.22
N ASP A 138 -1.24 1.66 15.38
CA ASP A 138 -1.90 1.52 14.08
C ASP A 138 -1.14 0.52 13.19
N LEU A 139 0.18 0.74 13.01
CA LEU A 139 1.03 -0.19 12.26
C LEU A 139 0.94 -1.61 12.82
N ALA A 140 0.97 -1.79 14.15
CA ALA A 140 0.89 -3.11 14.76
C ALA A 140 -0.46 -3.80 14.51
N TRP A 141 -1.55 -3.03 14.53
CA TRP A 141 -2.87 -3.57 14.20
C TRP A 141 -2.94 -4.02 12.74
N GLN A 142 -2.41 -3.22 11.81
CA GLN A 142 -2.35 -3.58 10.39
C GLN A 142 -1.43 -4.78 10.14
N ALA A 143 -0.23 -4.78 10.75
CA ALA A 143 0.76 -5.84 10.67
C ALA A 143 0.24 -7.19 11.16
N ALA A 144 -0.55 -7.21 12.24
CA ALA A 144 -1.15 -8.43 12.78
C ALA A 144 -2.13 -9.11 11.80
N ARG A 145 -2.64 -8.36 10.81
CA ARG A 145 -3.60 -8.81 9.81
C ARG A 145 -2.92 -9.11 8.47
N ALA A 146 -1.82 -8.41 8.17
CA ALA A 146 -1.01 -8.65 7.00
C ALA A 146 -0.10 -9.88 7.21
N ARG A 147 -0.14 -10.85 6.30
CA ARG A 147 0.69 -12.07 6.37
C ARG A 147 2.19 -11.79 6.35
N ARG A 148 2.58 -10.62 5.87
CA ARG A 148 3.98 -10.20 5.74
C ARG A 148 4.47 -9.38 6.94
N GLY A 149 3.63 -9.21 7.97
CA GLY A 149 3.95 -8.40 9.14
C GLY A 149 3.92 -6.90 8.82
N GLY A 150 4.67 -6.13 9.59
CA GLY A 150 4.79 -4.68 9.42
C GLY A 150 6.22 -4.24 9.18
N SER A 151 6.39 -3.07 8.59
CA SER A 151 7.69 -2.42 8.49
C SER A 151 7.61 -0.97 8.93
N LEU A 152 8.69 -0.47 9.50
CA LEU A 152 8.79 0.91 9.93
C LEU A 152 10.16 1.44 9.59
N ARG A 153 10.24 2.75 9.42
CA ARG A 153 11.50 3.43 9.19
C ARG A 153 12.44 3.27 10.40
N PHE A 154 13.73 3.05 10.13
CA PHE A 154 14.75 2.92 11.16
C PHE A 154 14.89 4.15 12.07
N GLU A 155 14.74 5.36 11.54
CA GLU A 155 14.75 6.60 12.33
C GLU A 155 13.64 6.61 13.38
N PHE A 156 12.46 6.07 13.07
CA PHE A 156 11.37 5.93 14.05
C PHE A 156 11.71 4.91 15.13
N LEU A 157 12.31 3.77 14.74
CA LEU A 157 12.81 2.78 15.70
C LEU A 157 13.78 3.39 16.71
N ARG A 158 14.62 4.34 16.29
CA ARG A 158 15.57 5.03 17.19
C ARG A 158 14.91 5.97 18.19
N SER A 159 13.69 6.44 17.90
CA SER A 159 12.91 7.28 18.81
C SER A 159 12.02 6.48 19.77
N CYS A 160 11.82 5.19 19.53
CA CYS A 160 11.00 4.33 20.37
C CYS A 160 11.60 4.13 21.77
N TYR A 161 10.73 4.10 22.77
CA TYR A 161 11.07 3.81 24.17
C TYR A 161 11.02 2.30 24.44
N SER A 162 11.42 1.90 25.65
CA SER A 162 11.43 0.49 26.05
C SER A 162 10.03 -0.16 25.98
N GLU A 163 8.98 0.61 26.21
CA GLU A 163 7.58 0.14 26.15
C GLU A 163 7.15 -0.18 24.71
N ASP A 164 7.63 0.59 23.74
CA ASP A 164 7.35 0.40 22.30
C ASP A 164 7.97 -0.88 21.76
N LEU A 165 9.08 -1.35 22.34
CA LEU A 165 9.76 -2.57 21.90
C LEU A 165 8.88 -3.82 22.01
N GLU A 166 7.93 -3.85 22.95
CA GLU A 166 6.99 -4.97 23.08
C GLU A 166 5.97 -5.00 21.95
N VAL A 167 5.63 -3.83 21.38
CA VAL A 167 4.80 -3.73 20.19
C VAL A 167 5.60 -4.12 18.96
N ILE A 168 6.83 -3.64 18.83
CA ILE A 168 7.70 -3.88 17.68
C ILE A 168 8.05 -5.37 17.50
N LYS A 169 8.19 -6.13 18.60
CA LYS A 169 8.40 -7.59 18.54
C LYS A 169 7.24 -8.37 17.90
N ARG A 170 6.08 -7.73 17.72
CA ARG A 170 4.86 -8.33 17.16
C ARG A 170 4.65 -7.97 15.68
N LEU A 171 5.50 -7.09 15.13
CA LEU A 171 5.53 -6.73 13.71
C LEU A 171 6.16 -7.84 12.87
#